data_AF-A0A974X4I8-F1
#
_entry.id   AF-A0A974X4I8-F1
#
_cell.length_a   1.000
_cell.length_b   1.000
_cell.length_c   1.000
_cell.angle_alpha   90.00
_cell.angle_beta   90.00
_cell.angle_gamma   90.00
#
_symmetry.space_group_name_H-M   'P 1'
#
loop_
_entity.id
_entity.type
_entity.pdbx_description
1 polymer ?
#
loop_
_entity_poly.entity_id
_entity_poly.type
_entity_poly.pdbx_seq_one_letter_code
_entity_poly.pdbx_strand_id
1 'polypeptide(L)'
;MGTMTTTAMLVRRFLADYTRNGPNLVLLAVIPVVFVVVAAPALADAARLLGGTGGGPALETVTAGWAAAFLTGVAMYFQISSARTTDRRLTLVGLSRVRLAGARLTAGAVLALMATLVSVLALTFRGQLDAPWRVAAGTAMFAVVYLGLGAVVGALVPNPVNGTVILMFIWILDVFFGPTLSGSESPVLRLFPTHFISLWTVALPSGHGGPGELALSLGWVVTSVALALFVITRTTTTGHARRARRTGSLGQLLTGLRMGWRDWRRTPVLWLLLALVPAVFILLSDAITPHGHTPVVLREAGAEVTTMVDPAEIHAGTMAPVAVASLAALVGIFVVLDARAADRRLTLAGQRPTVLLTTRLTMVLAAAAVATAVSLAVTATVFDASNWGVYIGGNALLAVTYALIGVLIGPIFGRVSGTFMAFGA
;
A
#
# COMPACT_ATOMS: atom_id res chain seq x y z
N MET A 1 40.15 -5.09 -1.99
CA MET A 1 39.51 -6.39 -1.68
C MET A 1 38.65 -6.40 -0.42
N GLY A 2 39.07 -5.82 0.72
CA GLY A 2 38.28 -5.86 1.98
C GLY A 2 36.92 -5.13 1.98
N THR A 3 36.69 -4.21 1.03
CA THR A 3 35.44 -3.42 0.95
C THR A 3 34.29 -4.16 0.28
N MET A 4 34.56 -4.92 -0.79
CA MET A 4 33.58 -5.74 -1.49
C MET A 4 33.08 -6.91 -0.63
N THR A 5 33.97 -7.54 0.14
CA THR A 5 33.61 -8.63 1.05
C THR A 5 32.67 -8.19 2.17
N THR A 6 32.84 -6.97 2.72
CA THR A 6 31.93 -6.45 3.75
C THR A 6 30.53 -6.17 3.19
N THR A 7 30.43 -5.55 2.01
CA THR A 7 29.14 -5.27 1.37
C THR A 7 28.40 -6.58 1.05
N ALA A 8 29.09 -7.57 0.48
CA ALA A 8 28.52 -8.88 0.20
C ALA A 8 28.03 -9.59 1.47
N MET A 9 28.78 -9.51 2.57
CA MET A 9 28.35 -10.07 3.86
C MET A 9 27.11 -9.37 4.43
N LEU A 10 27.01 -8.04 4.31
CA LEU A 10 25.83 -7.28 4.74
C LEU A 10 24.60 -7.67 3.91
N VAL A 11 24.73 -7.72 2.58
CA VAL A 11 23.66 -8.15 1.67
C VAL A 11 23.19 -9.55 2.04
N ARG A 12 24.12 -10.51 2.20
CA ARG A 12 23.80 -11.88 2.60
C ARG A 12 23.05 -11.94 3.94
N ARG A 13 23.45 -11.14 4.93
CA ARG A 13 22.75 -11.10 6.23
C ARG A 13 21.37 -10.46 6.13
N PHE A 14 21.20 -9.41 5.34
CA PHE A 14 19.88 -8.79 5.12
C PHE A 14 18.90 -9.74 4.42
N LEU A 15 19.38 -10.46 3.42
CA LEU A 15 18.58 -11.51 2.75
C LEU A 15 18.27 -12.66 3.72
N ALA A 16 19.23 -13.11 4.52
CA ALA A 16 19.00 -14.15 5.52
C ALA A 16 17.96 -13.74 6.58
N ASP A 17 17.94 -12.47 6.98
CA ASP A 17 16.94 -11.94 7.91
C ASP A 17 15.54 -11.91 7.30
N TYR A 18 15.45 -11.57 6.00
CA TYR A 18 14.20 -11.64 5.26
C TYR A 18 13.69 -13.09 5.14
N THR A 19 14.55 -14.03 4.77
CA THR A 19 14.19 -15.45 4.58
C THR A 19 13.84 -16.17 5.87
N ARG A 20 14.34 -15.69 7.02
CA ARG A 20 14.00 -16.27 8.34
C ARG A 20 12.54 -16.05 8.73
N ASN A 21 11.90 -15.04 8.15
CA ASN A 21 10.46 -14.85 8.29
C ASN A 21 9.74 -15.64 7.20
N GLY A 22 9.49 -16.93 7.47
CA GLY A 22 8.82 -17.85 6.53
C GLY A 22 7.57 -17.27 5.84
N PRO A 23 6.66 -16.58 6.56
CA PRO A 23 5.49 -15.95 5.94
C PRO A 23 5.83 -14.92 4.86
N ASN A 24 6.93 -14.17 5.00
CA ASN A 24 7.33 -13.16 4.01
C ASN A 24 7.70 -13.80 2.67
N LEU A 25 8.36 -14.97 2.69
CA LEU A 25 8.73 -15.69 1.48
C LEU A 25 7.52 -16.32 0.79
N VAL A 26 6.64 -16.93 1.57
CA VAL A 26 5.40 -17.50 1.04
C VAL A 26 4.58 -16.41 0.38
N LEU A 27 4.40 -15.27 1.03
CA LEU A 27 3.63 -14.16 0.49
C LEU A 27 4.31 -13.48 -0.69
N LEU A 28 5.65 -13.41 -0.71
CA LEU A 28 6.41 -12.94 -1.87
C LEU A 28 6.05 -13.75 -3.14
N ALA A 29 5.76 -15.04 -2.99
CA ALA A 29 5.34 -15.90 -4.08
C ALA A 29 3.82 -15.89 -4.33
N VAL A 30 3.02 -15.97 -3.26
CA VAL A 30 1.56 -16.13 -3.34
C VAL A 30 0.88 -14.85 -3.83
N ILE A 31 1.30 -13.67 -3.38
CA ILE A 31 0.60 -12.43 -3.73
C ILE A 31 0.65 -12.14 -5.22
N PRO A 32 1.82 -12.19 -5.89
CA PRO A 32 1.84 -11.96 -7.33
C PRO A 32 1.00 -12.99 -8.09
N VAL A 33 1.04 -14.26 -7.68
CA VAL A 33 0.24 -15.30 -8.31
C VAL A 33 -1.25 -15.01 -8.15
N VAL A 34 -1.73 -14.75 -6.93
CA VAL A 34 -3.14 -14.43 -6.68
C VAL A 34 -3.55 -13.16 -7.42
N PHE A 35 -2.75 -12.10 -7.36
CA PHE A 35 -3.09 -10.84 -8.00
C PHE A 35 -3.13 -10.95 -9.53
N VAL A 36 -2.15 -11.60 -10.15
CA VAL A 36 -2.06 -11.75 -11.61
C VAL A 36 -3.07 -12.77 -12.15
N VAL A 37 -3.33 -13.86 -11.42
CA VAL A 37 -4.23 -14.94 -11.87
C VAL A 37 -5.69 -14.65 -11.53
N VAL A 38 -5.97 -14.11 -10.35
CA VAL A 38 -7.33 -13.95 -9.82
C VAL A 38 -7.85 -12.52 -10.01
N ALA A 39 -7.07 -11.50 -9.68
CA ALA A 39 -7.56 -10.11 -9.69
C ALA A 39 -7.53 -9.46 -11.07
N ALA A 40 -6.55 -9.80 -11.90
CA ALA A 40 -6.36 -9.17 -13.20
C ALA A 40 -7.54 -9.32 -14.19
N PRO A 41 -8.27 -10.46 -14.29
CA PRO A 41 -9.47 -10.54 -15.12
C PRO A 41 -10.56 -9.56 -14.69
N ALA A 42 -10.83 -9.47 -13.39
CA ALA A 42 -11.85 -8.55 -12.86
C ALA A 42 -11.46 -7.08 -13.10
N LEU A 43 -10.17 -6.75 -12.95
CA LEU A 43 -9.66 -5.43 -13.32
C LEU A 43 -9.78 -5.17 -14.83
N ALA A 44 -9.57 -6.19 -15.66
CA ALA A 44 -9.68 -6.07 -17.12
C ALA A 44 -11.11 -5.80 -17.58
N ASP A 45 -12.08 -6.45 -16.93
CA ASP A 45 -13.50 -6.17 -17.15
C ASP A 45 -13.87 -4.76 -16.69
N ALA A 46 -13.37 -4.33 -15.52
CA ALA A 46 -13.56 -2.95 -15.05
C ALA A 46 -12.94 -1.91 -16.01
N ALA A 47 -11.74 -2.14 -16.53
CA ALA A 47 -11.09 -1.24 -17.48
C ALA A 47 -11.87 -1.12 -18.81
N ARG A 48 -12.54 -2.18 -19.26
CA ARG A 48 -13.43 -2.10 -20.44
C ARG A 48 -14.60 -1.15 -20.21
N LEU A 49 -15.12 -1.11 -18.98
CA LEU A 49 -16.20 -0.20 -18.59
C LEU A 49 -15.70 1.25 -18.40
N LEU A 50 -14.48 1.42 -17.90
CA LEU A 50 -13.87 2.72 -17.58
C LEU A 50 -13.09 3.36 -18.76
N GLY A 51 -13.07 2.71 -19.93
CA GLY A 51 -12.41 3.22 -21.14
C GLY A 51 -10.88 3.11 -21.14
N GLY A 52 -10.30 2.19 -20.37
CA GLY A 52 -8.85 1.99 -20.27
C GLY A 52 -8.16 1.73 -21.62
N THR A 53 -7.00 2.36 -21.82
CA THR A 53 -6.28 2.27 -23.10
C THR A 53 -5.67 0.88 -23.33
N GLY A 54 -5.82 0.34 -24.55
CA GLY A 54 -5.28 -0.98 -24.93
C GLY A 54 -6.14 -2.19 -24.51
N GLY A 55 -7.28 -1.98 -23.84
CA GLY A 55 -8.23 -3.03 -23.50
C GLY A 55 -7.74 -4.06 -22.47
N GLY A 56 -8.52 -5.12 -22.27
CA GLY A 56 -8.26 -6.14 -21.25
C GLY A 56 -6.87 -6.77 -21.27
N PRO A 57 -6.33 -7.22 -22.42
CA PRO A 57 -5.01 -7.87 -22.48
C PRO A 57 -3.85 -6.97 -22.07
N ALA A 58 -3.92 -5.66 -22.39
CA ALA A 58 -2.92 -4.69 -21.98
C ALA A 58 -2.92 -4.53 -20.45
N LEU A 59 -4.11 -4.41 -19.84
CA LEU A 59 -4.23 -4.31 -18.40
C LEU A 59 -3.71 -5.56 -17.69
N GLU A 60 -4.10 -6.74 -18.16
CA GLU A 60 -3.63 -8.02 -17.62
C GLU A 60 -2.11 -8.09 -17.60
N THR A 61 -1.45 -7.61 -18.65
CA THR A 61 0.01 -7.55 -18.73
C THR A 61 0.61 -6.59 -17.68
N VAL A 62 0.00 -5.42 -17.49
CA VAL A 62 0.48 -4.42 -16.52
C VAL A 62 0.28 -4.87 -15.06
N THR A 63 -0.71 -5.73 -14.77
CA THR A 63 -0.94 -6.22 -13.40
C THR A 63 0.27 -6.94 -12.79
N ALA A 64 1.09 -7.60 -13.61
CA ALA A 64 2.36 -8.19 -13.17
C ALA A 64 3.34 -7.13 -12.65
N GLY A 65 3.41 -5.99 -13.34
CA GLY A 65 4.14 -4.79 -12.92
C GLY A 65 3.65 -4.26 -11.58
N TRP A 66 2.33 -4.07 -11.44
CA TRP A 66 1.73 -3.57 -10.20
C TRP A 66 1.94 -4.50 -8.99
N ALA A 67 1.82 -5.82 -9.18
CA ALA A 67 2.13 -6.79 -8.14
C ALA A 67 3.59 -6.70 -7.69
N ALA A 68 4.52 -6.63 -8.64
CA ALA A 68 5.95 -6.53 -8.34
C ALA A 68 6.29 -5.20 -7.64
N ALA A 69 5.68 -4.10 -8.08
CA ALA A 69 5.78 -2.79 -7.46
C ALA A 69 5.33 -2.81 -6.00
N PHE A 70 4.09 -3.24 -5.74
CA PHE A 70 3.52 -3.28 -4.39
C PHE A 70 4.39 -4.06 -3.41
N LEU A 71 4.74 -5.29 -3.81
CA LEU A 71 5.52 -6.21 -2.99
C LEU A 71 6.89 -5.64 -2.66
N THR A 72 7.56 -5.06 -3.66
CA THR A 72 8.90 -4.48 -3.50
C THR A 72 8.86 -3.22 -2.63
N GLY A 73 7.86 -2.36 -2.81
CA GLY A 73 7.71 -1.14 -2.02
C GLY A 73 7.48 -1.42 -0.54
N VAL A 74 6.57 -2.34 -0.23
CA VAL A 74 6.31 -2.76 1.16
C VAL A 74 7.51 -3.50 1.76
N ALA A 75 8.16 -4.39 1.00
CA ALA A 75 9.36 -5.09 1.46
C ALA A 75 10.50 -4.11 1.79
N MET A 76 10.77 -3.14 0.90
CA MET A 76 11.80 -2.14 1.12
C MET A 76 11.46 -1.21 2.30
N TYR A 77 10.20 -0.82 2.44
CA TYR A 77 9.72 -0.05 3.59
C TYR A 77 10.07 -0.72 4.92
N PHE A 78 9.72 -2.00 5.07
CA PHE A 78 9.97 -2.73 6.29
C PHE A 78 11.45 -3.04 6.48
N GLN A 79 12.18 -3.30 5.39
CA GLN A 79 13.63 -3.49 5.44
C GLN A 79 14.34 -2.26 6.02
N ILE A 80 13.90 -1.04 5.71
CA ILE A 80 14.53 0.18 6.23
C ILE A 80 13.98 0.55 7.61
N SER A 81 12.65 0.57 7.78
CA SER A 81 12.02 1.04 9.01
C SER A 81 12.35 0.17 10.22
N SER A 82 12.41 -1.15 10.05
CA SER A 82 12.73 -2.09 11.14
C SER A 82 14.20 -2.04 11.56
N ALA A 83 15.10 -1.64 10.67
CA ALA A 83 16.53 -1.78 10.89
C ALA A 83 17.24 -0.49 11.30
N ARG A 84 16.52 0.65 11.41
CA ARG A 84 17.11 1.96 11.73
C ARG A 84 17.99 1.96 12.98
N THR A 85 17.60 1.23 14.02
CA THR A 85 18.35 1.15 15.28
C THR A 85 19.66 0.38 15.12
N THR A 86 19.63 -0.73 14.38
CA THR A 86 20.81 -1.54 14.04
C THR A 86 21.76 -0.77 13.13
N ASP A 87 21.21 -0.14 12.09
CA ASP A 87 21.96 0.67 11.12
C ASP A 87 22.66 1.84 11.80
N ARG A 88 22.00 2.49 12.77
CA ARG A 88 22.61 3.52 13.63
C ARG A 88 23.78 2.98 14.45
N ARG A 89 23.66 1.79 15.03
CA ARG A 89 24.75 1.20 15.82
C ARG A 89 25.97 0.90 14.94
N LEU A 90 25.74 0.42 13.72
CA LEU A 90 26.82 0.16 12.77
C LEU A 90 27.54 1.44 12.33
N THR A 91 26.81 2.53 12.07
CA THR A 91 27.43 3.82 11.71
C THR A 91 28.19 4.45 12.87
N LEU A 92 27.69 4.31 14.11
CA LEU A 92 28.40 4.76 15.32
C LEU A 92 29.72 4.03 15.56
N VAL A 93 29.80 2.75 15.15
CA VAL A 93 31.04 1.94 15.25
C VAL A 93 31.97 2.18 14.04
N GLY A 94 31.63 3.12 13.15
CA GLY A 94 32.50 3.57 12.05
C GLY A 94 32.16 3.01 10.66
N LEU A 95 31.04 2.30 10.48
CA LEU A 95 30.61 1.85 9.16
C LEU A 95 30.15 3.04 8.29
N SER A 96 30.66 3.12 7.06
CA SER A 96 30.25 4.15 6.10
C SER A 96 28.76 4.09 5.78
N ARG A 97 28.08 5.25 5.86
CA ARG A 97 26.66 5.43 5.52
C ARG A 97 26.35 5.03 4.08
N VAL A 98 27.24 5.37 3.14
CA VAL A 98 27.08 5.05 1.71
C VAL A 98 27.18 3.55 1.50
N ARG A 99 28.08 2.87 2.23
CA ARG A 99 28.22 1.40 2.13
C ARG A 99 26.99 0.68 2.67
N LEU A 100 26.45 1.15 3.79
CA LEU A 100 25.23 0.61 4.38
C LEU A 100 24.01 0.82 3.47
N ALA A 101 23.87 2.04 2.92
CA ALA A 101 22.83 2.36 1.97
C ALA A 101 22.93 1.51 0.70
N GLY A 102 24.15 1.35 0.15
CA GLY A 102 24.41 0.46 -0.98
C GLY A 102 24.00 -0.98 -0.68
N ALA A 103 24.38 -1.54 0.48
CA ALA A 103 24.01 -2.90 0.85
C ALA A 103 22.48 -3.08 1.01
N ARG A 104 21.77 -2.07 1.54
CA ARG A 104 20.29 -2.08 1.62
C ARG A 104 19.66 -2.07 0.23
N LEU A 105 20.10 -1.16 -0.64
CA LEU A 105 19.60 -1.07 -2.01
C LEU A 105 19.89 -2.35 -2.81
N THR A 106 21.06 -2.96 -2.64
CA THR A 106 21.36 -4.25 -3.29
C THR A 106 20.47 -5.38 -2.76
N ALA A 107 20.23 -5.45 -1.45
CA ALA A 107 19.32 -6.46 -0.90
C ALA A 107 17.88 -6.23 -1.37
N GLY A 108 17.41 -4.97 -1.40
CA GLY A 108 16.13 -4.60 -1.99
C GLY A 108 16.04 -4.95 -3.47
N ALA A 109 17.10 -4.73 -4.25
CA ALA A 109 17.13 -5.04 -5.68
C ALA A 109 17.01 -6.55 -5.94
N VAL A 110 17.60 -7.39 -5.08
CA VAL A 110 17.39 -8.85 -5.14
C VAL A 110 15.92 -9.21 -4.88
N LEU A 111 15.29 -8.58 -3.89
CA LEU A 111 13.85 -8.78 -3.62
C LEU A 111 12.98 -8.29 -4.79
N ALA A 112 13.35 -7.16 -5.41
CA ALA A 112 12.69 -6.63 -6.60
C ALA A 112 12.78 -7.61 -7.77
N LEU A 113 13.97 -8.16 -8.03
CA LEU A 113 14.17 -9.17 -9.08
C LEU A 113 13.35 -10.43 -8.82
N MET A 114 13.27 -10.89 -7.58
CA MET A 114 12.41 -12.03 -7.22
C MET A 114 10.93 -11.72 -7.42
N ALA A 115 10.47 -10.55 -6.99
CA ALA A 115 9.09 -10.08 -7.21
C ALA A 115 8.76 -10.03 -8.70
N THR A 116 9.64 -9.44 -9.51
CA THR A 116 9.53 -9.39 -10.96
C THR A 116 9.47 -10.79 -11.57
N LEU A 117 10.37 -11.70 -11.16
CA LEU A 117 10.41 -13.06 -11.67
C LEU A 117 9.09 -13.80 -11.38
N VAL A 118 8.61 -13.76 -10.14
CA VAL A 118 7.36 -14.41 -9.75
C VAL A 118 6.17 -13.81 -10.52
N SER A 119 6.09 -12.48 -10.64
CA SER A 119 5.02 -11.82 -11.39
C SER A 119 5.01 -12.19 -12.87
N VAL A 120 6.18 -12.20 -13.52
CA VAL A 120 6.29 -12.56 -14.94
C VAL A 120 5.97 -14.04 -15.15
N LEU A 121 6.45 -14.93 -14.26
CA LEU A 121 6.11 -16.35 -14.32
C LEU A 121 4.60 -16.56 -14.18
N ALA A 122 3.97 -15.93 -13.19
CA ALA A 122 2.52 -15.97 -13.01
C ALA A 122 1.77 -15.51 -14.26
N LEU A 123 2.26 -14.47 -14.94
CA LEU A 123 1.68 -13.99 -16.18
C LEU A 123 1.87 -14.97 -17.35
N THR A 124 3.05 -15.58 -17.49
CA THR A 124 3.31 -16.59 -18.54
C THR A 124 2.46 -17.85 -18.37
N PHE A 125 2.08 -18.20 -17.14
CA PHE A 125 1.14 -19.31 -16.90
C PHE A 125 -0.28 -19.01 -17.38
N ARG A 126 -0.65 -17.72 -17.55
CA ARG A 126 -1.97 -17.33 -18.06
C ARG A 126 -2.08 -17.38 -19.58
N GLY A 127 -0.98 -17.19 -20.30
CA GLY A 127 -1.01 -17.13 -21.76
C GLY A 127 0.30 -16.71 -22.40
N GLN A 128 0.29 -16.65 -23.73
CA GLN A 128 1.45 -16.19 -24.51
C GLN A 128 1.65 -14.68 -24.34
N LEU A 129 2.92 -14.28 -24.23
CA LEU A 129 3.34 -12.88 -24.20
C LEU A 129 3.88 -12.49 -25.58
N ASP A 130 3.35 -11.42 -26.16
CA ASP A 130 3.82 -10.93 -27.46
C ASP A 130 5.29 -10.47 -27.42
N ALA A 131 5.68 -9.81 -26.33
CA ALA A 131 7.02 -9.26 -26.14
C ALA A 131 7.57 -9.56 -24.73
N PRO A 132 8.00 -10.80 -24.45
CA PRO A 132 8.31 -11.26 -23.09
C PRO A 132 9.45 -10.48 -22.43
N TRP A 133 10.48 -10.08 -23.21
CA TRP A 133 11.58 -9.27 -22.68
C TRP A 133 11.13 -7.86 -22.27
N ARG A 134 10.18 -7.26 -23.02
CA ARG A 134 9.65 -5.92 -22.75
C ARG A 134 8.76 -5.94 -21.51
N VAL A 135 7.93 -6.98 -21.38
CA VAL A 135 7.13 -7.21 -20.18
C VAL A 135 8.02 -7.39 -18.95
N ALA A 136 9.03 -8.25 -19.03
CA ALA A 136 9.96 -8.47 -17.91
C ALA A 136 10.72 -7.19 -17.52
N ALA A 137 11.23 -6.44 -18.50
CA ALA A 137 11.89 -5.16 -18.26
C ALA A 137 10.94 -4.11 -17.66
N GLY A 138 9.70 -4.05 -18.16
CA GLY A 138 8.64 -3.19 -17.64
C GLY A 138 8.36 -3.49 -16.18
N THR A 139 8.05 -4.74 -15.86
CA THR A 139 7.83 -5.23 -14.50
C THR A 139 9.02 -4.96 -13.57
N ALA A 140 10.26 -5.07 -14.07
CA ALA A 140 11.46 -4.69 -13.31
C ALA A 140 11.48 -3.18 -12.99
N MET A 141 11.14 -2.33 -13.97
CA MET A 141 11.07 -0.88 -13.75
C MET A 141 10.02 -0.51 -12.70
N PHE A 142 8.83 -1.12 -12.75
CA PHE A 142 7.80 -1.00 -11.70
C PHE A 142 8.37 -1.32 -10.31
N ALA A 143 9.03 -2.48 -10.19
CA ALA A 143 9.60 -2.94 -8.92
C ALA A 143 10.68 -1.97 -8.40
N VAL A 144 11.55 -1.44 -9.27
CA VAL A 144 12.63 -0.52 -8.88
C VAL A 144 12.09 0.86 -8.47
N VAL A 145 11.07 1.38 -9.15
CA VAL A 145 10.43 2.65 -8.75
C VAL A 145 9.81 2.52 -7.36
N TYR A 146 9.08 1.43 -7.11
CA TYR A 146 8.50 1.18 -5.79
C TYR A 146 9.51 0.81 -4.72
N LEU A 147 10.65 0.20 -5.08
CA LEU A 147 11.79 0.07 -4.17
C LEU A 147 12.24 1.45 -3.69
N GLY A 148 12.34 2.42 -4.60
CA GLY A 148 12.71 3.79 -4.25
C GLY A 148 11.69 4.45 -3.33
N LEU A 149 10.40 4.39 -3.69
CA LEU A 149 9.30 4.90 -2.86
C LEU A 149 9.28 4.25 -1.47
N GLY A 150 9.34 2.92 -1.42
CA GLY A 150 9.43 2.13 -0.19
C GLY A 150 10.62 2.56 0.67
N ALA A 151 11.76 2.85 0.04
CA ALA A 151 12.94 3.33 0.74
C ALA A 151 12.75 4.72 1.34
N VAL A 152 12.19 5.65 0.56
CA VAL A 152 11.93 7.03 0.98
C VAL A 152 10.94 7.06 2.14
N VAL A 153 9.81 6.38 2.00
CA VAL A 153 8.79 6.30 3.06
C VAL A 153 9.34 5.54 4.26
N GLY A 154 10.08 4.46 4.03
CA GLY A 154 10.73 3.64 5.05
C GLY A 154 11.81 4.36 5.85
N ALA A 155 12.32 5.47 5.34
CA ALA A 155 13.28 6.33 6.00
C ALA A 155 12.63 7.55 6.67
N LEU A 156 11.67 8.20 6.01
CA LEU A 156 11.05 9.44 6.46
C LEU A 156 9.90 9.22 7.46
N VAL A 157 9.19 8.09 7.37
CA VAL A 157 7.98 7.85 8.15
C VAL A 157 8.25 6.75 9.20
N PRO A 158 8.49 7.11 10.48
CA PRO A 158 8.86 6.14 11.51
C PRO A 158 7.72 5.21 11.93
N ASN A 159 6.49 5.70 11.79
CA ASN A 159 5.31 4.94 12.15
C ASN A 159 4.95 3.96 11.02
N PRO A 160 4.90 2.64 11.29
CA PRO A 160 4.60 1.60 10.29
C PRO A 160 3.20 1.70 9.70
N VAL A 161 2.22 2.17 10.48
CA VAL A 161 0.87 2.46 9.99
C VAL A 161 0.96 3.50 8.88
N ASN A 162 1.47 4.69 9.23
CA ASN A 162 1.47 5.84 8.33
C ASN A 162 2.31 5.55 7.08
N GLY A 163 3.45 4.88 7.23
CA GLY A 163 4.32 4.56 6.10
C GLY A 163 3.66 3.58 5.13
N THR A 164 2.99 2.56 5.66
CA THR A 164 2.30 1.58 4.82
C THR A 164 1.07 2.17 4.15
N VAL A 165 0.27 2.97 4.89
CA VAL A 165 -0.86 3.72 4.32
C VAL A 165 -0.40 4.61 3.17
N ILE A 166 0.71 5.34 3.34
CA ILE A 166 1.26 6.21 2.29
C ILE A 166 1.65 5.40 1.05
N LEU A 167 2.37 4.29 1.22
CA LEU A 167 2.81 3.48 0.09
C LEU A 167 1.65 2.85 -0.66
N MET A 168 0.69 2.32 0.09
CA MET A 168 -0.53 1.76 -0.44
C MET A 168 -1.38 2.82 -1.15
N PHE A 169 -1.47 4.03 -0.59
CA PHE A 169 -2.17 5.14 -1.23
C PHE A 169 -1.49 5.54 -2.55
N ILE A 170 -0.17 5.67 -2.57
CA ILE A 170 0.56 5.93 -3.82
C ILE A 170 0.29 4.81 -4.83
N TRP A 171 0.32 3.56 -4.37
CA TRP A 171 0.05 2.38 -5.20
C TRP A 171 -1.36 2.34 -5.77
N ILE A 172 -2.39 2.58 -4.96
CA ILE A 172 -3.77 2.54 -5.42
C ILE A 172 -4.04 3.66 -6.43
N LEU A 173 -3.45 4.85 -6.25
CA LEU A 173 -3.55 5.92 -7.23
C LEU A 173 -2.88 5.53 -8.56
N ASP A 174 -1.70 4.90 -8.50
CA ASP A 174 -0.99 4.42 -9.70
C ASP A 174 -1.78 3.35 -10.47
N VAL A 175 -2.47 2.44 -9.75
CA VAL A 175 -3.28 1.39 -10.35
C VAL A 175 -4.55 1.96 -10.97
N PHE A 176 -5.31 2.75 -10.20
CA PHE A 176 -6.61 3.25 -10.63
C PHE A 176 -6.51 4.35 -11.69
N PHE A 177 -5.52 5.23 -11.56
CA PHE A 177 -5.32 6.35 -12.46
C PHE A 177 -4.19 6.12 -13.47
N GLY A 178 -3.76 4.85 -13.59
CA GLY A 178 -2.88 4.39 -14.66
C GLY A 178 -3.60 4.44 -16.01
N PRO A 179 -2.86 4.66 -17.11
CA PRO A 179 -3.44 4.82 -18.45
C PRO A 179 -4.11 3.55 -18.99
N THR A 180 -3.74 2.38 -18.47
CA THR A 180 -4.34 1.10 -18.86
C THR A 180 -5.69 0.84 -18.19
N LEU A 181 -5.98 1.47 -17.05
CA LEU A 181 -7.25 1.29 -16.32
C LEU A 181 -8.19 2.48 -16.51
N SER A 182 -7.65 3.70 -16.49
CA SER A 182 -8.38 4.94 -16.79
C SER A 182 -8.09 5.40 -18.22
N GLY A 183 -9.14 5.73 -18.98
CA GLY A 183 -9.01 6.34 -20.32
C GLY A 183 -8.70 7.84 -20.32
N SER A 184 -8.34 8.42 -19.17
CA SER A 184 -8.23 9.87 -19.00
C SER A 184 -6.94 10.43 -19.59
N GLU A 185 -7.06 11.43 -20.46
CA GLU A 185 -5.92 12.15 -21.06
C GLU A 185 -5.38 13.31 -20.18
N SER A 186 -5.82 13.39 -18.92
CA SER A 186 -5.45 14.51 -18.05
C SER A 186 -3.93 14.62 -17.87
N PRO A 187 -3.34 15.82 -18.04
CA PRO A 187 -1.89 16.02 -17.94
C PRO A 187 -1.36 15.77 -16.52
N VAL A 188 -2.21 15.86 -15.49
CA VAL A 188 -1.83 15.60 -14.10
C VAL A 188 -1.47 14.12 -13.89
N LEU A 189 -2.12 13.21 -14.63
CA LEU A 189 -1.87 11.76 -14.52
C LEU A 189 -0.47 11.36 -15.00
N ARG A 190 0.16 12.19 -15.84
CA ARG A 190 1.53 11.99 -16.33
C ARG A 190 2.58 12.09 -15.23
N LEU A 191 2.24 12.70 -14.09
CA LEU A 191 3.12 12.79 -12.94
C LEU A 191 3.21 11.46 -12.16
N PHE A 192 2.30 10.51 -12.40
CA PHE A 192 2.32 9.24 -11.69
C PHE A 192 3.55 8.39 -12.04
N PRO A 193 4.18 7.73 -11.05
CA PRO A 193 5.45 7.04 -11.23
C PRO A 193 5.38 5.93 -12.28
N THR A 194 4.23 5.30 -12.46
CA THR A 194 4.08 4.16 -13.37
C THR A 194 3.37 4.48 -14.68
N HIS A 195 2.98 5.74 -14.90
CA HIS A 195 2.23 6.15 -16.08
C HIS A 195 2.98 5.83 -17.39
N PHE A 196 4.24 6.26 -17.53
CA PHE A 196 5.02 5.96 -18.74
C PHE A 196 5.50 4.51 -18.82
N ILE A 197 5.69 3.87 -17.66
CA ILE A 197 6.16 2.49 -17.58
C ILE A 197 5.07 1.55 -18.08
N SER A 198 3.81 1.77 -17.69
CA SER A 198 2.66 1.00 -18.17
C SER A 198 2.52 1.12 -19.70
N LEU A 199 2.46 2.34 -20.25
CA LEU A 199 2.39 2.58 -21.70
C LEU A 199 3.51 1.87 -22.48
N TRP A 200 4.75 1.99 -22.01
CA TRP A 200 5.89 1.34 -22.66
C TRP A 200 5.81 -0.20 -22.59
N THR A 201 5.39 -0.74 -21.44
CA THR A 201 5.31 -2.20 -21.22
C THR A 201 4.37 -2.85 -22.25
N VAL A 202 3.21 -2.24 -22.48
CA VAL A 202 2.20 -2.73 -23.44
C VAL A 202 2.34 -2.15 -24.85
N ALA A 203 3.36 -1.33 -25.11
CA ALA A 203 3.57 -0.59 -26.36
C ALA A 203 2.35 0.19 -26.86
N LEU A 204 1.73 0.93 -25.93
CA LEU A 204 0.76 1.95 -26.29
C LEU A 204 1.47 3.29 -26.49
N PRO A 205 1.12 4.06 -27.53
CA PRO A 205 1.68 5.38 -27.74
C PRO A 205 1.17 6.35 -26.68
N SER A 206 2.06 7.20 -26.15
CA SER A 206 1.75 8.23 -25.15
C SER A 206 0.96 9.43 -25.67
N GLY A 207 0.87 9.60 -27.00
CA GLY A 207 0.07 10.65 -27.63
C GLY A 207 0.58 12.09 -27.43
N HIS A 208 1.79 12.31 -26.90
CA HIS A 208 2.33 13.65 -26.67
C HIS A 208 3.67 13.92 -27.37
N GLY A 209 3.95 15.18 -27.71
CA GLY A 209 5.26 15.60 -28.20
C GLY A 209 6.29 15.63 -27.07
N GLY A 210 7.34 14.81 -27.14
CA GLY A 210 8.38 14.74 -26.12
C GLY A 210 9.30 13.52 -26.25
N PRO A 211 10.19 13.27 -25.27
CA PRO A 211 10.98 12.04 -25.21
C PRO A 211 10.06 10.82 -25.17
N GLY A 212 10.43 9.75 -25.86
CA GLY A 212 9.65 8.51 -25.88
C GLY A 212 9.45 7.91 -24.47
N GLU A 213 8.43 7.06 -24.32
CA GLU A 213 7.95 6.51 -23.05
C GLU A 213 9.07 5.80 -22.26
N LEU A 214 10.00 5.18 -22.97
CA LEU A 214 11.18 4.53 -22.39
C LEU A 214 12.11 5.52 -21.69
N ALA A 215 12.37 6.68 -22.30
CA ALA A 215 13.28 7.68 -21.73
C ALA A 215 12.70 8.26 -20.44
N LEU A 216 11.39 8.54 -20.42
CA LEU A 216 10.68 9.00 -19.23
C LEU A 216 10.63 7.93 -18.14
N SER A 217 10.40 6.67 -18.51
CA SER A 217 10.45 5.52 -17.60
C SER A 217 11.82 5.37 -16.93
N LEU A 218 12.91 5.44 -17.72
CA LEU A 218 14.27 5.40 -17.20
C LEU A 218 14.58 6.60 -16.29
N GLY A 219 14.06 7.78 -16.62
CA GLY A 219 14.13 8.97 -15.77
C GLY A 219 13.55 8.72 -14.37
N TRP A 220 12.37 8.10 -14.30
CA TRP A 220 11.73 7.72 -13.03
C TRP A 220 12.52 6.68 -12.23
N VAL A 221 13.09 5.69 -12.92
CA VAL A 221 13.95 4.66 -12.29
C VAL A 221 15.20 5.31 -11.67
N VAL A 222 15.91 6.13 -12.45
CA VAL A 222 17.12 6.82 -11.98
C VAL A 222 16.80 7.75 -10.81
N THR A 223 15.72 8.54 -10.93
CA THR A 223 15.29 9.46 -9.88
C THR A 223 14.91 8.73 -8.60
N SER A 224 14.19 7.61 -8.71
CA SER A 224 13.80 6.77 -7.57
C SER A 224 15.01 6.18 -6.84
N VAL A 225 15.99 5.65 -7.57
CA VAL A 225 17.23 5.10 -7.00
C VAL A 225 18.07 6.19 -6.36
N ALA A 226 18.24 7.34 -7.02
CA ALA A 226 18.98 8.47 -6.50
C ALA A 226 18.33 9.02 -5.21
N LEU A 227 17.01 9.16 -5.20
CA LEU A 227 16.25 9.64 -4.05
C LEU A 227 16.33 8.65 -2.89
N ALA A 228 16.23 7.35 -3.15
CA ALA A 228 16.42 6.32 -2.13
C ALA A 228 17.82 6.40 -1.50
N LEU A 229 18.87 6.49 -2.32
CA LEU A 229 20.25 6.62 -1.84
C LEU A 229 20.43 7.90 -1.01
N PHE A 230 19.91 9.03 -1.49
CA PHE A 230 19.97 10.31 -0.79
C PHE A 230 19.26 10.26 0.57
N VAL A 231 18.03 9.73 0.61
CA VAL A 231 17.24 9.70 1.83
C VAL A 231 17.85 8.72 2.84
N ILE A 232 18.29 7.53 2.44
CA ILE A 232 18.92 6.56 3.35
C ILE A 232 20.21 7.13 3.97
N THR A 233 21.03 7.83 3.17
CA THR A 233 22.27 8.44 3.66
C THR A 233 22.03 9.64 4.58
N ARG A 234 20.95 10.39 4.39
CA ARG A 234 20.58 11.57 5.21
C ARG A 234 19.84 11.22 6.50
N THR A 235 18.97 10.22 6.47
CA THR A 235 18.07 9.84 7.59
C THR A 235 18.68 8.88 8.60
N THR A 236 19.91 8.39 8.36
CA THR A 236 20.68 7.59 9.32
C THR A 236 21.05 8.35 10.62
N THR A 237 20.58 9.60 10.75
CA THR A 237 20.52 10.34 12.01
C THR A 237 19.18 11.05 12.16
N THR A 238 18.37 10.65 13.14
CA THR A 238 17.39 11.48 13.87
C THR A 238 16.67 10.64 14.94
N GLY A 239 16.58 11.16 16.17
CA GLY A 239 15.70 10.66 17.23
C GLY A 239 16.38 10.20 18.52
N HIS A 240 16.16 10.95 19.60
CA HIS A 240 16.49 10.58 20.98
C HIS A 240 15.35 9.74 21.58
N ALA A 241 15.67 8.58 22.15
CA ALA A 241 14.73 7.82 22.95
C ALA A 241 14.58 8.50 24.33
N ARG A 242 13.38 9.02 24.65
CA ARG A 242 13.07 9.52 26.00
C ARG A 242 12.80 8.35 26.95
N ARG A 243 13.45 8.38 28.12
CA ARG A 243 13.21 7.50 29.27
C ARG A 243 11.88 7.88 29.93
N ALA A 244 10.98 6.92 30.12
CA ALA A 244 9.74 7.10 30.88
C ALA A 244 9.90 6.65 32.35
N ARG A 245 9.29 7.42 33.27
CA ARG A 245 9.34 7.27 34.74
C ARG A 245 8.01 6.66 35.25
N ARG A 246 8.07 5.91 36.36
CA ARG A 246 6.96 5.15 36.98
C ARG A 246 5.91 6.03 37.68
N THR A 247 4.61 5.71 37.56
CA THR A 247 3.51 6.10 38.48
C THR A 247 2.29 5.14 38.40
N GLY A 248 1.45 5.07 39.45
CA GLY A 248 0.54 3.97 39.86
C GLY A 248 -0.91 3.87 39.29
N SER A 249 -1.73 2.98 39.91
CA SER A 249 -2.64 2.02 39.24
C SER A 249 -4.01 2.49 38.69
N LEU A 250 -4.72 3.47 39.26
CA LEU A 250 -6.01 3.93 38.70
C LEU A 250 -5.86 5.11 37.73
N GLY A 251 -4.78 5.87 37.88
CA GLY A 251 -4.35 6.85 36.90
C GLY A 251 -3.93 6.20 35.58
N GLN A 252 -3.52 4.93 35.56
CA GLN A 252 -2.97 4.25 34.39
C GLN A 252 -3.99 3.94 33.29
N LEU A 253 -5.26 3.71 33.61
CA LEU A 253 -6.29 3.41 32.60
C LEU A 253 -6.72 4.70 31.88
N LEU A 254 -7.02 5.75 32.66
CA LEU A 254 -7.29 7.09 32.12
C LEU A 254 -6.05 7.72 31.48
N THR A 255 -4.84 7.45 31.96
CA THR A 255 -3.59 7.92 31.34
C THR A 255 -3.21 7.09 30.14
N GLY A 256 -3.52 5.80 30.08
CA GLY A 256 -3.33 4.97 28.87
C GLY A 256 -4.26 5.40 27.75
N LEU A 257 -5.54 5.61 28.05
CA LEU A 257 -6.50 6.19 27.11
C LEU A 257 -6.16 7.63 26.75
N ARG A 258 -5.84 8.50 27.74
CA ARG A 258 -5.44 9.88 27.46
C ARG A 258 -4.13 9.95 26.69
N MET A 259 -3.11 9.16 27.01
CA MET A 259 -1.83 9.19 26.32
C MET A 259 -1.95 8.57 24.93
N GLY A 260 -2.67 7.46 24.78
CA GLY A 260 -3.00 6.89 23.47
C GLY A 260 -3.75 7.91 22.61
N TRP A 261 -4.82 8.51 23.13
CA TRP A 261 -5.57 9.58 22.48
C TRP A 261 -4.72 10.84 22.21
N ARG A 262 -3.81 11.21 23.11
CA ARG A 262 -2.92 12.38 22.95
C ARG A 262 -1.84 12.12 21.91
N ASP A 263 -1.32 10.90 21.82
CA ASP A 263 -0.36 10.47 20.80
C ASP A 263 -1.03 10.42 19.42
N TRP A 264 -2.24 9.88 19.38
CA TRP A 264 -3.09 9.85 18.20
C TRP A 264 -3.48 11.26 17.73
N ARG A 265 -3.88 12.17 18.63
CA ARG A 265 -4.11 13.61 18.34
C ARG A 265 -2.84 14.37 17.93
N ARG A 266 -1.66 13.94 18.39
CA ARG A 266 -0.37 14.59 18.09
C ARG A 266 0.31 14.05 16.84
N THR A 267 -0.32 13.09 16.17
CA THR A 267 0.17 12.55 14.90
C THR A 267 -0.65 13.17 13.76
N PRO A 268 -0.38 14.43 13.36
CA PRO A 268 -1.19 15.12 12.35
C PRO A 268 -1.21 14.36 11.02
N VAL A 269 -0.14 13.62 10.72
CA VAL A 269 -0.02 12.77 9.52
C VAL A 269 -1.10 11.69 9.49
N LEU A 270 -1.49 11.12 10.63
CA LEU A 270 -2.52 10.08 10.66
C LEU A 270 -3.90 10.65 10.34
N TRP A 271 -4.24 11.82 10.91
CA TRP A 271 -5.49 12.52 10.59
C TRP A 271 -5.53 13.01 9.15
N LEU A 272 -4.40 13.54 8.67
CA LEU A 272 -4.27 13.96 7.28
C LEU A 272 -4.48 12.78 6.34
N LEU A 273 -3.83 11.63 6.58
CA LEU A 273 -4.01 10.44 5.75
C LEU A 273 -5.44 9.90 5.81
N LEU A 274 -6.03 9.87 7.01
CA LEU A 274 -7.40 9.37 7.19
C LEU A 274 -8.45 10.21 6.46
N ALA A 275 -8.18 11.50 6.25
CA ALA A 275 -9.06 12.38 5.48
C ALA A 275 -8.68 12.48 4.00
N LEU A 276 -7.39 12.57 3.70
CA LEU A 276 -6.86 12.73 2.35
C LEU A 276 -7.10 11.48 1.50
N VAL A 277 -6.93 10.28 2.08
CA VAL A 277 -7.07 9.02 1.34
C VAL A 277 -8.51 8.84 0.82
N PRO A 278 -9.57 8.92 1.64
CA PRO A 278 -10.94 8.88 1.14
C PRO A 278 -11.25 10.04 0.21
N ALA A 279 -10.79 11.25 0.55
CA ALA A 279 -11.09 12.45 -0.24
C ALA A 279 -10.60 12.33 -1.68
N VAL A 280 -9.32 11.98 -1.85
CA VAL A 280 -8.74 11.80 -3.18
C VAL A 280 -9.39 10.61 -3.87
N PHE A 281 -9.57 9.47 -3.19
CA PHE A 281 -10.12 8.29 -3.84
C PHE A 281 -11.54 8.51 -4.36
N ILE A 282 -12.42 9.12 -3.56
CA ILE A 282 -13.81 9.38 -3.93
C ILE A 282 -13.91 10.46 -5.01
N LEU A 283 -13.26 11.62 -4.80
CA LEU A 283 -13.36 12.76 -5.71
C LEU A 283 -12.65 12.53 -7.05
N LEU A 284 -11.50 11.86 -7.03
CA LEU A 284 -10.75 11.60 -8.25
C LEU A 284 -11.37 10.47 -9.07
N SER A 285 -12.06 9.51 -8.42
CA SER A 285 -12.85 8.49 -9.13
C SER A 285 -14.05 9.11 -9.84
N ASP A 286 -14.77 10.03 -9.19
CA ASP A 286 -15.85 10.80 -9.81
C ASP A 286 -15.34 11.61 -11.02
N ALA A 287 -14.26 12.38 -10.84
CA ALA A 287 -13.72 13.25 -11.89
C ALA A 287 -13.16 12.53 -13.14
N ILE A 288 -12.87 11.23 -13.04
CA ILE A 288 -12.24 10.45 -14.11
C ILE A 288 -13.21 9.47 -14.77
N THR A 289 -14.36 9.21 -14.15
CA THR A 289 -15.37 8.31 -14.73
C THR A 289 -16.12 9.05 -15.85
N PRO A 290 -16.10 8.54 -17.09
CA PRO A 290 -16.84 9.17 -18.18
C PRO A 290 -18.34 9.16 -17.89
N HIS A 291 -18.98 10.33 -17.91
CA HIS A 291 -20.43 10.44 -17.83
C HIS A 291 -21.08 9.85 -19.09
N GLY A 292 -22.05 8.97 -18.93
CA GLY A 292 -22.74 8.32 -20.04
C GLY A 292 -23.78 7.31 -19.58
N HIS A 293 -24.62 6.79 -20.47
CA HIS A 293 -25.61 5.78 -20.09
C HIS A 293 -25.07 4.38 -20.40
N THR A 294 -24.81 3.59 -19.36
CA THR A 294 -24.38 2.19 -19.52
C THR A 294 -25.50 1.26 -19.08
N PRO A 295 -25.85 0.23 -19.87
CA PRO A 295 -26.85 -0.76 -19.47
C PRO A 295 -26.29 -1.64 -18.35
N VAL A 296 -26.91 -1.57 -17.18
CA VAL A 296 -26.63 -2.45 -16.03
C VAL A 296 -27.81 -3.40 -15.85
N VAL A 297 -27.53 -4.70 -15.84
CA VAL A 297 -28.55 -5.72 -15.55
C VAL A 297 -28.74 -5.79 -14.04
N LEU A 298 -29.84 -5.22 -13.57
CA LEU A 298 -30.28 -5.32 -12.18
C LEU A 298 -31.23 -6.49 -12.04
N ARG A 299 -31.20 -7.17 -10.90
CA ARG A 299 -32.15 -8.24 -10.60
C ARG A 299 -33.12 -7.74 -9.55
N GLU A 300 -34.26 -7.22 -10.00
CA GLU A 300 -35.32 -6.72 -9.13
C GLU A 300 -36.45 -7.76 -9.04
N ALA A 301 -36.85 -8.12 -7.82
CA ALA A 301 -37.93 -9.07 -7.55
C ALA A 301 -37.82 -10.42 -8.30
N GLY A 302 -36.60 -10.87 -8.62
CA GLY A 302 -36.33 -12.13 -9.31
C GLY A 302 -36.30 -12.05 -10.85
N ALA A 303 -36.65 -10.90 -11.44
CA ALA A 303 -36.56 -10.63 -12.87
C ALA A 303 -35.28 -9.84 -13.20
N GLU A 304 -34.65 -10.16 -14.33
CA GLU A 304 -33.54 -9.36 -14.87
C GLU A 304 -34.11 -8.13 -15.58
N VAL A 305 -33.79 -6.95 -15.05
CA VAL A 305 -34.20 -5.65 -15.60
C VAL A 305 -32.93 -4.89 -15.97
N THR A 306 -32.75 -4.67 -17.27
CA THR A 306 -31.64 -3.86 -17.77
C THR A 306 -32.00 -2.39 -17.62
N THR A 307 -31.36 -1.69 -16.70
CA THR A 307 -31.55 -0.25 -16.49
C THR A 307 -30.34 0.51 -17.01
N MET A 308 -30.59 1.65 -17.64
CA MET A 308 -29.53 2.55 -18.08
C MET A 308 -29.16 3.43 -16.89
N VAL A 309 -27.97 3.20 -16.33
CA VAL A 309 -27.47 3.98 -15.18
C VAL A 309 -26.19 4.69 -15.60
N ASP A 310 -25.96 5.88 -15.05
CA ASP A 310 -24.70 6.56 -15.23
C ASP A 310 -23.60 5.84 -14.43
N PRO A 311 -22.54 5.32 -15.07
CA PRO A 311 -21.40 4.71 -14.39
C PRO A 311 -20.79 5.61 -13.32
N ALA A 312 -20.82 6.93 -13.50
CA ALA A 312 -20.25 7.87 -12.55
C ALA A 312 -20.97 7.82 -11.19
N GLU A 313 -22.32 7.75 -11.20
CA GLU A 313 -23.12 7.65 -9.97
C GLU A 313 -22.90 6.31 -9.24
N ILE A 314 -22.78 5.20 -9.98
CA ILE A 314 -22.51 3.88 -9.38
C ILE A 314 -21.07 3.79 -8.86
N HIS A 315 -20.10 4.33 -9.60
CA HIS A 315 -18.68 4.20 -9.26
C HIS A 315 -18.35 4.98 -7.99
N ALA A 316 -18.81 6.24 -7.87
CA ALA A 316 -18.60 7.02 -6.65
C ALA A 316 -19.24 6.36 -5.41
N GLY A 317 -20.48 5.85 -5.55
CA GLY A 317 -21.20 5.16 -4.47
C GLY A 317 -20.61 3.80 -4.06
N THR A 318 -19.92 3.10 -4.97
CA THR A 318 -19.30 1.79 -4.66
C THR A 318 -17.86 1.90 -4.13
N MET A 319 -17.15 2.97 -4.46
CA MET A 319 -15.78 3.21 -4.01
C MET A 319 -15.68 3.58 -2.53
N ALA A 320 -16.72 4.17 -1.95
CA ALA A 320 -16.71 4.52 -0.53
C ALA A 320 -16.70 3.29 0.40
N PRO A 321 -17.54 2.25 0.21
CA PRO A 321 -17.41 0.99 0.94
C PRO A 321 -16.02 0.36 0.88
N VAL A 322 -15.38 0.39 -0.31
CA VAL A 322 -14.03 -0.15 -0.51
C VAL A 322 -12.99 0.66 0.29
N ALA A 323 -13.06 1.98 0.23
CA ALA A 323 -12.18 2.86 0.99
C ALA A 323 -12.35 2.66 2.52
N VAL A 324 -13.59 2.55 2.98
CA VAL A 324 -13.93 2.31 4.39
C VAL A 324 -13.40 0.97 4.87
N ALA A 325 -13.67 -0.12 4.15
CA ALA A 325 -13.21 -1.46 4.48
C ALA A 325 -11.67 -1.53 4.54
N SER A 326 -11.01 -1.01 3.51
CA SER A 326 -9.54 -1.00 3.37
C SER A 326 -8.85 -0.26 4.52
N LEU A 327 -9.30 0.97 4.82
CA LEU A 327 -8.75 1.77 5.90
C LEU A 327 -8.99 1.13 7.26
N ALA A 328 -10.18 0.56 7.47
CA ALA A 328 -10.53 -0.11 8.71
C ALA A 328 -9.65 -1.36 8.96
N ALA A 329 -9.42 -2.20 7.94
CA ALA A 329 -8.52 -3.35 8.03
C ALA A 329 -7.09 -2.93 8.41
N LEU A 330 -6.58 -1.89 7.76
CA LEU A 330 -5.23 -1.38 8.00
C LEU A 330 -5.05 -0.85 9.43
N VAL A 331 -6.04 -0.08 9.90
CA VAL A 331 -6.12 0.39 11.29
C VAL A 331 -6.11 -0.81 12.25
N GLY A 332 -6.92 -1.83 12.00
CA GLY A 332 -6.97 -3.05 12.83
C GLY A 332 -5.63 -3.76 12.96
N ILE A 333 -4.94 -3.97 11.83
CA ILE A 333 -3.62 -4.62 11.78
C ILE A 333 -2.61 -3.83 12.60
N PHE A 334 -2.50 -2.54 12.34
CA PHE A 334 -1.38 -1.79 12.86
C PHE A 334 -1.55 -1.32 14.30
N VAL A 335 -2.78 -0.99 14.73
CA VAL A 335 -3.03 -0.65 16.14
C VAL A 335 -2.63 -1.82 17.04
N VAL A 336 -2.89 -3.06 16.62
CA VAL A 336 -2.49 -4.26 17.36
C VAL A 336 -0.98 -4.50 17.25
N LEU A 337 -0.39 -4.37 16.06
CA LEU A 337 1.02 -4.66 15.83
C LEU A 337 1.99 -3.66 16.47
N ASP A 338 1.61 -2.39 16.57
CA ASP A 338 2.41 -1.38 17.26
C ASP A 338 2.28 -1.47 18.77
N ALA A 339 1.11 -1.90 19.26
CA ALA A 339 0.88 -2.08 20.66
C ALA A 339 1.60 -3.29 21.27
N ARG A 340 1.84 -4.36 20.50
CA ARG A 340 2.40 -5.64 20.99
C ARG A 340 3.62 -5.53 21.92
N ALA A 341 4.58 -4.68 21.58
CA ALA A 341 5.79 -4.53 22.38
C ALA A 341 5.51 -3.79 23.70
N ALA A 342 4.61 -2.82 23.69
CA ALA A 342 4.14 -2.12 24.87
C ALA A 342 3.27 -3.04 25.74
N ASP A 343 2.34 -3.77 25.11
CA ASP A 343 1.39 -4.68 25.76
C ASP A 343 2.13 -5.83 26.43
N ARG A 344 3.12 -6.44 25.78
CA ARG A 344 3.98 -7.47 26.40
C ARG A 344 4.67 -6.93 27.66
N ARG A 345 5.17 -5.70 27.63
CA ARG A 345 5.80 -5.06 28.81
C ARG A 345 4.77 -4.76 29.90
N LEU A 346 3.54 -4.40 29.54
CA LEU A 346 2.45 -4.13 30.47
C LEU A 346 1.94 -5.42 31.13
N THR A 347 1.81 -6.52 30.39
CA THR A 347 1.47 -7.83 30.94
C THR A 347 2.56 -8.32 31.90
N LEU A 348 3.84 -8.17 31.54
CA LEU A 348 4.95 -8.49 32.43
C LEU A 348 4.98 -7.59 33.68
N ALA A 349 4.42 -6.38 33.60
CA ALA A 349 4.26 -5.47 34.72
C ALA A 349 2.96 -5.71 35.53
N GLY A 350 2.21 -6.78 35.24
CA GLY A 350 1.02 -7.19 36.00
C GLY A 350 -0.31 -6.67 35.46
N GLN A 351 -0.37 -6.03 34.29
CA GLN A 351 -1.66 -5.69 33.68
C GLN A 351 -2.39 -6.94 33.18
N ARG A 352 -3.70 -6.97 33.43
CA ARG A 352 -4.59 -8.03 32.93
C ARG A 352 -4.69 -7.96 31.39
N PRO A 353 -4.47 -9.08 30.68
CA PRO A 353 -4.56 -9.13 29.22
C PRO A 353 -5.92 -8.67 28.68
N THR A 354 -7.01 -8.90 29.41
CA THR A 354 -8.36 -8.49 29.04
C THR A 354 -8.51 -6.97 28.96
N VAL A 355 -7.87 -6.22 29.86
CA VAL A 355 -7.89 -4.74 29.87
C VAL A 355 -7.09 -4.17 28.70
N LEU A 356 -5.97 -4.81 28.35
CA LEU A 356 -5.19 -4.43 27.18
C LEU A 356 -6.01 -4.66 25.90
N LEU A 357 -6.63 -5.84 25.78
CA LEU A 357 -7.44 -6.20 24.62
C LEU A 357 -8.64 -5.24 24.44
N THR A 358 -9.39 -4.95 25.50
CA THR A 358 -10.52 -4.00 25.42
C THR A 358 -10.05 -2.62 24.99
N THR A 359 -8.95 -2.13 25.55
CA THR A 359 -8.37 -0.83 25.17
C THR A 359 -8.01 -0.80 23.68
N ARG A 360 -7.40 -1.87 23.14
CA ARG A 360 -7.04 -1.93 21.71
C ARG A 360 -8.26 -2.00 20.81
N LEU A 361 -9.22 -2.85 21.14
CA LEU A 361 -10.47 -2.95 20.37
C LEU A 361 -11.22 -1.62 20.35
N THR A 362 -11.30 -0.91 21.48
CA THR A 362 -11.92 0.42 21.52
C THR A 362 -11.17 1.43 20.63
N MET A 363 -9.83 1.44 20.64
CA MET A 363 -9.06 2.32 19.75
C MET A 363 -9.28 1.99 18.28
N VAL A 364 -9.29 0.70 17.92
CA VAL A 364 -9.53 0.23 16.55
C VAL A 364 -10.92 0.64 16.07
N LEU A 365 -11.96 0.41 16.88
CA LEU A 365 -13.33 0.76 16.54
C LEU A 365 -13.54 2.27 16.42
N ALA A 366 -12.96 3.06 17.33
CA ALA A 366 -13.01 4.52 17.24
C ALA A 366 -12.33 5.02 15.95
N ALA A 367 -11.21 4.42 15.57
CA ALA A 367 -10.49 4.77 14.36
C ALA A 367 -11.24 4.38 13.08
N ALA A 368 -11.84 3.19 13.05
CA ALA A 368 -12.70 2.76 11.96
C ALA A 368 -13.94 3.67 11.84
N ALA A 369 -14.54 4.09 12.95
CA ALA A 369 -15.68 5.01 12.94
C ALA A 369 -15.32 6.39 12.36
N VAL A 370 -14.17 6.95 12.73
CA VAL A 370 -13.68 8.20 12.12
C VAL A 370 -13.43 8.03 10.62
N ALA A 371 -12.76 6.95 10.21
CA ALA A 371 -12.52 6.66 8.79
C ALA A 371 -13.84 6.60 8.00
N THR A 372 -14.84 5.95 8.59
CA THR A 372 -16.19 5.81 8.02
C THR A 372 -16.87 7.17 7.91
N ALA A 373 -16.86 7.97 8.99
CA ALA A 373 -17.48 9.29 8.99
C ALA A 373 -16.87 10.22 7.94
N VAL A 374 -15.54 10.23 7.81
CA VAL A 374 -14.87 11.06 6.81
C VAL A 374 -15.16 10.58 5.39
N SER A 375 -15.13 9.26 5.16
CA SER A 375 -15.45 8.70 3.84
C SER A 375 -16.89 9.01 3.43
N LEU A 376 -17.85 8.86 4.34
CA LEU A 376 -19.25 9.20 4.10
C LEU A 376 -19.45 10.70 3.85
N ALA A 377 -18.76 11.57 4.60
CA ALA A 377 -18.85 13.02 4.43
C ALA A 377 -18.35 13.47 3.05
N VAL A 378 -17.27 12.86 2.55
CA VAL A 378 -16.83 13.12 1.17
C VAL A 378 -17.80 12.51 0.16
N THR A 379 -18.29 11.29 0.41
CA THR A 379 -19.24 10.64 -0.50
C THR A 379 -20.48 11.50 -0.72
N ALA A 380 -20.99 12.14 0.34
CA ALA A 380 -22.15 13.02 0.28
C ALA A 380 -21.96 14.26 -0.62
N THR A 381 -20.73 14.60 -1.04
CA THR A 381 -20.50 15.72 -1.96
C THR A 381 -20.64 15.33 -3.44
N VAL A 382 -20.60 14.04 -3.75
CA VAL A 382 -20.58 13.53 -5.14
C VAL A 382 -21.62 12.44 -5.40
N PHE A 383 -22.24 11.88 -4.36
CA PHE A 383 -23.24 10.82 -4.47
C PHE A 383 -24.40 11.07 -3.51
N ASP A 384 -25.63 10.96 -4.02
CA ASP A 384 -26.84 11.03 -3.20
C ASP A 384 -27.48 9.65 -3.05
N ALA A 385 -27.38 9.09 -1.83
CA ALA A 385 -27.91 7.77 -1.55
C ALA A 385 -29.43 7.82 -1.36
N SER A 386 -30.16 6.96 -2.08
CA SER A 386 -31.62 6.83 -1.94
C SER A 386 -32.07 6.53 -0.50
N ASN A 387 -31.23 5.82 0.28
CA ASN A 387 -31.43 5.60 1.71
C ASN A 387 -30.11 5.72 2.48
N TRP A 388 -29.82 6.94 2.94
CA TRP A 388 -28.64 7.25 3.76
C TRP A 388 -28.54 6.40 5.04
N GLY A 389 -29.66 6.06 5.69
CA GLY A 389 -29.63 5.24 6.90
C GLY A 389 -29.06 3.85 6.67
N VAL A 390 -29.54 3.18 5.62
CA VAL A 390 -29.05 1.84 5.21
C VAL A 390 -27.61 1.93 4.72
N TYR A 391 -27.28 2.96 3.93
CA TYR A 391 -25.94 3.15 3.39
C TYR A 391 -24.89 3.39 4.49
N ILE A 392 -25.20 4.23 5.48
CA ILE A 392 -24.34 4.47 6.65
C ILE A 392 -24.21 3.19 7.48
N GLY A 393 -25.32 2.48 7.73
CA GLY A 393 -25.33 1.21 8.46
C GLY A 393 -24.45 0.14 7.81
N GLY A 394 -24.54 0.00 6.48
CA GLY A 394 -23.72 -0.93 5.69
C GLY A 394 -22.23 -0.60 5.75
N ASN A 395 -21.87 0.68 5.55
CA ASN A 395 -20.48 1.13 5.65
C ASN A 395 -19.91 0.97 7.08
N ALA A 396 -20.69 1.25 8.11
CA ALA A 396 -20.28 1.03 9.50
C ALA A 396 -20.05 -0.45 9.81
N LEU A 397 -20.92 -1.34 9.31
CA LEU A 397 -20.77 -2.78 9.46
C LEU A 397 -19.52 -3.30 8.74
N LEU A 398 -19.26 -2.81 7.53
CA LEU A 398 -18.03 -3.11 6.79
C LEU A 398 -16.79 -2.66 7.56
N ALA A 399 -16.77 -1.41 8.05
CA ALA A 399 -15.68 -0.89 8.86
C ALA A 399 -15.39 -1.77 10.08
N VAL A 400 -16.42 -2.14 10.84
CA VAL A 400 -16.25 -3.01 12.03
C VAL A 400 -15.70 -4.37 11.61
N THR A 401 -16.27 -4.98 10.58
CA THR A 401 -15.89 -6.31 10.11
C THR A 401 -14.44 -6.34 9.66
N TYR A 402 -14.04 -5.44 8.77
CA TYR A 402 -12.68 -5.39 8.24
C TYR A 402 -11.66 -4.95 9.30
N ALA A 403 -12.03 -4.04 10.22
CA ALA A 403 -11.16 -3.71 11.35
C ALA A 403 -10.88 -4.92 12.24
N LEU A 404 -11.88 -5.75 12.53
CA LEU A 404 -11.72 -6.98 13.31
C LEU A 404 -10.92 -8.04 12.55
N ILE A 405 -11.15 -8.19 11.24
CA ILE A 405 -10.31 -9.04 10.38
C ILE A 405 -8.84 -8.60 10.47
N GLY A 406 -8.58 -7.29 10.40
CA GLY A 406 -7.24 -6.74 10.55
C GLY A 406 -6.60 -7.05 11.92
N VAL A 407 -7.38 -6.94 13.00
CA VAL A 407 -6.97 -7.31 14.36
C VAL A 407 -6.56 -8.78 14.47
N LEU A 408 -7.19 -9.67 13.69
CA LEU A 408 -6.88 -11.11 13.68
C LEU A 408 -5.65 -11.43 12.81
N ILE A 409 -5.57 -10.83 11.62
CA ILE A 409 -4.50 -11.07 10.65
C ILE A 409 -3.15 -10.56 11.15
N GLY A 410 -3.13 -9.34 11.70
CA GLY A 410 -1.89 -8.70 12.14
C GLY A 410 -1.06 -9.60 13.05
N PRO A 411 -1.65 -10.22 14.08
CA PRO A 411 -0.98 -11.14 14.96
C PRO A 411 -0.30 -12.35 14.32
N ILE A 412 -0.99 -12.97 13.36
CA ILE A 412 -0.61 -14.25 12.75
C ILE A 412 0.52 -14.03 11.74
N PHE A 413 0.41 -12.98 10.94
CA PHE A 413 1.25 -12.78 9.76
C PHE A 413 2.37 -11.77 10.00
N GLY A 414 2.23 -10.86 10.98
CA GLY A 414 3.19 -9.79 11.23
C GLY A 414 2.97 -8.59 10.30
N ARG A 415 3.87 -7.60 10.36
CA ARG A 415 3.64 -6.28 9.72
C ARG A 415 3.62 -6.35 8.19
N VAL A 416 4.59 -7.05 7.60
CA VAL A 416 4.75 -7.15 6.14
C VAL A 416 3.59 -7.97 5.54
N SER A 417 3.46 -9.18 6.04
CA SER A 417 2.49 -10.17 5.59
C SER A 417 1.04 -9.78 5.88
N GLY A 418 0.77 -9.11 7.00
CA GLY A 418 -0.57 -8.66 7.36
C GLY A 418 -1.07 -7.57 6.42
N THR A 419 -0.21 -6.60 6.07
CA THR A 419 -0.51 -5.59 5.04
C THR A 419 -0.89 -6.23 3.72
N PHE A 420 -0.16 -7.27 3.31
CA PHE A 420 -0.45 -7.96 2.07
C PHE A 420 -1.82 -8.64 2.04
N MET A 421 -2.25 -9.26 3.15
CA MET A 421 -3.56 -9.91 3.22
C MET A 421 -4.73 -8.93 3.35
N ALA A 422 -4.51 -7.73 3.91
CA ALA A 422 -5.55 -6.71 4.00
C ALA A 422 -6.05 -6.21 2.64
N PHE A 423 -5.26 -6.42 1.58
CA PHE A 423 -5.54 -5.97 0.22
C PHE A 423 -5.59 -7.08 -0.83
N GLY A 424 -5.07 -8.27 -0.49
CA GLY A 424 -5.18 -9.45 -1.35
C GLY A 424 -6.46 -10.26 -1.15
N ALA A 425 -7.28 -9.91 -0.16
CA ALA A 425 -8.62 -10.42 0.10
C ALA A 425 -9.64 -9.30 -0.12
#